data_AF-A0A0F5ALN5-F1
#
_entry.id   AF-A0A0F5ALN5-F1
#
_cell.length_a   1.000
_cell.length_b   1.000
_cell.length_c   1.000
_cell.angle_alpha   90.00
_cell.angle_beta   90.00
_cell.angle_gamma   90.00
#
_symmetry.space_group_name_H-M   'P 1'
#
loop_
_entity.id
_entity.type
_entity.pdbx_description
1 polymer ?
#
loop_
_entity_poly.entity_id
_entity_poly.type
_entity_poly.pdbx_seq_one_letter_code
_entity_poly.pdbx_strand_id
1 'polypeptide(L)'
;MVIASLSIRKVKALSVILLVTQLVLIGFSYYYRGMASGELQNISTAAGNHLDEYLFRLQHYDRLEALLGYAAAGVWLLTVTILNVGKATKLVWAQVSIVVPMVISFLLSFF
;
A
#
# COMPACT_ATOMS: atom_id res chain seq x y z
N MET A 1 15.99 -34.60 2.27
CA MET A 1 15.82 -33.40 3.12
C MET A 1 16.13 -32.06 2.43
N VAL A 2 16.97 -32.02 1.37
CA VAL A 2 17.39 -30.77 0.69
C VAL A 2 16.31 -30.14 -0.21
N ILE A 3 15.41 -30.94 -0.78
CA ILE A 3 14.37 -30.44 -1.72
C ILE A 3 13.29 -29.61 -1.01
N ALA A 4 12.95 -29.95 0.24
CA ALA A 4 11.97 -29.22 1.04
C ALA A 4 12.49 -27.84 1.51
N SER A 5 13.80 -27.72 1.79
CA SER A 5 14.39 -26.45 2.24
C SER A 5 14.50 -25.42 1.12
N LEU A 6 14.64 -25.87 -0.13
CA LEU A 6 14.68 -25.00 -1.31
C LEU A 6 13.31 -24.34 -1.59
N SER A 7 12.22 -25.08 -1.37
CA SER A 7 10.83 -24.59 -1.51
C SER A 7 10.52 -23.48 -0.49
N ILE A 8 10.86 -23.70 0.78
CA ILE A 8 10.60 -22.74 1.87
C ILE A 8 11.36 -21.43 1.64
N ARG A 9 12.60 -21.51 1.15
CA ARG A 9 13.43 -20.32 0.89
C ARG A 9 12.84 -19.44 -0.23
N LYS A 10 12.28 -20.06 -1.28
CA LYS A 10 11.58 -19.36 -2.38
C LYS A 10 10.29 -18.70 -1.90
N VAL A 11 9.48 -19.40 -1.11
CA VAL A 11 8.25 -18.83 -0.53
C VAL A 11 8.55 -17.66 0.39
N LYS A 12 9.61 -17.77 1.22
CA LYS A 12 10.05 -16.67 2.09
C LYS A 12 10.44 -15.44 1.28
N ALA A 13 11.29 -15.59 0.26
CA ALA A 13 11.70 -14.48 -0.59
C ALA A 13 10.51 -13.80 -1.28
N LEU A 14 9.60 -14.60 -1.85
CA LEU A 14 8.38 -14.10 -2.48
C LEU A 14 7.49 -13.34 -1.48
N SER A 15 7.27 -13.90 -0.29
CA SER A 15 6.43 -13.27 0.75
C SER A 15 7.00 -11.93 1.20
N VAL A 16 8.34 -11.83 1.33
CA VAL A 16 9.02 -10.58 1.68
C VAL A 16 8.87 -9.55 0.55
N ILE A 17 9.07 -9.94 -0.71
CA ILE A 17 8.91 -9.03 -1.85
C ILE A 17 7.48 -8.48 -1.89
N LEU A 18 6.48 -9.37 -1.82
CA LEU A 18 5.07 -8.99 -1.83
C LEU A 18 4.71 -8.08 -0.66
N LEU A 19 5.23 -8.37 0.54
CA LEU A 19 5.05 -7.52 1.71
C LEU A 19 5.64 -6.12 1.48
N VAL A 20 6.90 -6.02 1.06
CA VAL A 20 7.57 -4.74 0.84
C VAL A 20 6.84 -3.92 -0.22
N THR A 21 6.46 -4.53 -1.35
CA THR A 21 5.69 -3.85 -2.40
C THR A 21 4.38 -3.28 -1.86
N GLN A 22 3.63 -4.05 -1.06
CA GLN A 22 2.38 -3.56 -0.47
C GLN A 22 2.62 -2.40 0.50
N LEU A 23 3.64 -2.50 1.36
CA LEU A 23 3.97 -1.43 2.31
C LEU A 23 4.40 -0.14 1.61
N VAL A 24 5.16 -0.25 0.52
CA VAL A 24 5.55 0.91 -0.30
C VAL A 24 4.31 1.57 -0.92
N LEU A 25 3.39 0.79 -1.50
CA LEU A 25 2.17 1.33 -2.09
C LEU A 25 1.27 2.01 -1.05
N ILE A 26 1.08 1.37 0.11
CA ILE A 26 0.32 1.94 1.23
C ILE A 26 0.99 3.23 1.72
N GLY A 27 2.31 3.20 1.95
CA GLY A 27 3.07 4.35 2.40
C GLY A 27 2.97 5.54 1.45
N PHE A 28 3.10 5.30 0.13
CA PHE A 28 2.91 6.37 -0.85
C PHE A 28 1.47 6.86 -0.91
N SER A 29 0.47 5.98 -0.81
CA SER A 29 -0.94 6.39 -0.74
C SER A 29 -1.16 7.41 0.39
N TYR A 30 -0.69 7.11 1.59
CA TYR A 30 -0.82 8.03 2.74
C TYR A 30 0.06 9.29 2.63
N TYR A 31 1.22 9.19 2.00
CA TYR A 31 2.04 10.37 1.71
C TYR A 31 1.28 11.38 0.82
N TYR A 32 0.64 10.91 -0.25
CA TYR A 32 -0.15 11.78 -1.13
C TYR A 32 -1.43 12.30 -0.48
N ARG A 33 -2.06 11.51 0.40
CA ARG A 33 -3.14 12.01 1.28
C ARG A 33 -2.68 13.22 2.12
N GLY A 34 -1.48 13.13 2.71
CA GLY A 34 -0.90 14.22 3.49
C GLY A 34 -0.59 15.46 2.66
N MET A 35 -0.14 15.28 1.41
CA MET A 35 0.06 16.39 0.48
C MET A 35 -1.28 17.04 0.10
N ALA A 36 -2.31 16.23 -0.18
CA ALA A 36 -3.66 16.71 -0.47
C ALA A 36 -4.23 17.52 0.72
N SER A 37 -4.11 17.02 1.95
CA SER A 37 -4.59 17.74 3.13
C SER A 37 -3.83 19.03 3.39
N GLY A 38 -2.53 19.08 3.09
CA GLY A 38 -1.73 20.30 3.13
C GLY A 38 -2.21 21.35 2.13
N GLU A 39 -2.47 20.95 0.88
CA GLU A 39 -3.02 21.87 -0.12
C GLU A 39 -4.44 22.34 0.24
N LEU A 40 -5.25 21.47 0.87
CA LEU A 40 -6.57 21.85 1.37
C LEU A 40 -6.51 22.97 2.43
N GLN A 41 -5.52 22.93 3.31
CA GLN A 41 -5.29 24.01 4.29
C GLN A 41 -4.88 25.32 3.61
N ASN A 42 -4.05 25.24 2.57
CA ASN A 42 -3.61 26.41 1.79
C ASN A 42 -4.75 27.06 0.99
N ILE A 43 -5.76 26.28 0.56
CA ILE A 43 -6.94 26.81 -0.12
C ILE A 43 -7.70 27.82 0.77
N SER A 44 -7.77 27.57 2.08
CA SER A 44 -8.47 28.47 3.01
C SER A 44 -7.78 29.83 3.19
N THR A 45 -6.49 29.93 2.85
CA THR A 45 -5.66 31.14 2.99
C THR A 45 -5.29 31.76 1.65
N ALA A 46 -5.52 31.08 0.52
CA ALA A 46 -5.23 31.57 -0.82
C ALA A 46 -6.29 32.58 -1.31
N ALA A 47 -5.89 33.83 -1.56
CA ALA A 47 -6.73 34.84 -2.18
C ALA A 47 -6.55 34.88 -3.71
N GLY A 48 -7.64 34.79 -4.47
CA GLY A 48 -7.68 35.07 -5.91
C GLY A 48 -6.87 34.09 -6.77
N ASN A 49 -5.88 34.59 -7.51
CA ASN A 49 -5.27 33.97 -8.71
C ASN A 49 -4.52 32.63 -8.52
N HIS A 50 -4.32 32.16 -7.28
CA HIS A 50 -3.66 30.88 -7.01
C HIS A 50 -4.63 29.75 -6.64
N LEU A 51 -5.93 30.07 -6.47
CA LEU A 51 -6.94 29.10 -6.04
C LEU A 51 -7.07 27.91 -7.00
N ASP A 52 -7.08 28.18 -8.31
CA ASP A 52 -7.18 27.14 -9.34
C ASP A 52 -5.97 26.19 -9.33
N GLU A 53 -4.79 26.72 -9.04
CA GLU A 53 -3.56 25.92 -8.95
C GLU A 53 -3.61 24.97 -7.73
N TYR A 54 -4.04 25.47 -6.58
CA TYR A 54 -4.21 24.65 -5.37
C TYR A 54 -5.28 23.58 -5.55
N LEU A 55 -6.41 23.91 -6.18
CA LEU A 55 -7.48 22.95 -6.49
C LEU A 55 -7.01 21.86 -7.46
N PHE A 56 -6.23 22.22 -8.48
CA PHE A 56 -5.65 21.26 -9.42
C PHE A 56 -4.69 20.30 -8.71
N ARG A 57 -3.78 20.81 -7.86
CA ARG A 57 -2.84 19.98 -7.10
C ARG A 57 -3.56 19.07 -6.10
N LEU A 58 -4.56 19.60 -5.40
CA LEU A 58 -5.41 18.82 -4.50
C LEU A 58 -6.04 17.63 -5.24
N GLN A 59 -6.69 17.88 -6.38
CA GLN A 59 -7.30 16.83 -7.19
C GLN A 59 -6.25 15.83 -7.72
N HIS A 60 -5.05 16.31 -8.07
CA HIS A 60 -3.97 15.44 -8.52
C HIS A 60 -3.51 14.49 -7.41
N TYR A 61 -3.25 14.99 -6.21
CA TYR A 61 -2.81 14.18 -5.07
C TYR A 61 -3.89 13.21 -4.58
N ASP A 62 -5.14 13.63 -4.56
CA ASP A 62 -6.28 12.78 -4.20
C ASP A 62 -6.46 11.60 -5.17
N ARG A 63 -6.35 11.86 -6.48
CA ARG A 63 -6.34 10.78 -7.48
C ARG A 63 -5.15 9.84 -7.33
N LEU A 64 -3.98 10.36 -6.97
CA LEU A 64 -2.79 9.54 -6.80
C LEU A 64 -2.89 8.65 -5.56
N GLU A 65 -3.40 9.19 -4.45
CA GLU A 65 -3.74 8.43 -3.26
C GLU A 65 -4.67 7.27 -3.64
N ALA A 66 -5.81 7.56 -4.28
CA ALA A 66 -6.80 6.55 -4.62
C ALA A 66 -6.21 5.45 -5.51
N LEU A 67 -5.43 5.82 -6.53
CA LEU A 67 -4.79 4.88 -7.45
C LEU A 67 -3.79 3.96 -6.74
N LEU A 68 -2.97 4.51 -5.85
CA LEU A 68 -2.00 3.75 -5.05
C LEU A 68 -2.69 2.84 -4.04
N GLY A 69 -3.76 3.30 -3.40
CA GLY A 69 -4.60 2.50 -2.52
C GLY A 69 -5.23 1.30 -3.24
N TYR A 70 -5.79 1.51 -4.44
CA TYR A 70 -6.33 0.42 -5.25
C TYR A 70 -5.24 -0.54 -5.74
N ALA A 71 -4.07 -0.03 -6.12
CA ALA A 71 -2.93 -0.87 -6.48
C ALA A 71 -2.47 -1.74 -5.31
N ALA A 72 -2.39 -1.18 -4.09
CA ALA A 72 -2.06 -1.94 -2.88
C ALA A 72 -3.07 -3.06 -2.62
N ALA A 73 -4.37 -2.76 -2.72
CA ALA A 73 -5.44 -3.75 -2.58
C ALA A 73 -5.35 -4.87 -3.63
N GLY A 74 -5.05 -4.52 -4.89
CA GLY A 74 -4.84 -5.49 -5.96
C GLY A 74 -3.65 -6.41 -5.72
N VAL A 75 -2.51 -5.86 -5.30
CA VAL A 75 -1.31 -6.66 -4.94
C VAL A 75 -1.60 -7.55 -3.73
N TRP A 76 -2.36 -7.07 -2.75
CA TRP A 76 -2.77 -7.89 -1.60
C TRP A 76 -3.65 -9.08 -2.03
N LEU A 77 -4.66 -8.87 -2.87
CA LEU A 77 -5.51 -9.95 -3.40
C LEU A 77 -4.69 -10.98 -4.18
N LEU A 78 -3.75 -10.52 -5.01
CA LEU A 78 -2.86 -11.38 -5.77
C LEU A 78 -1.93 -12.18 -4.83
N THR A 79 -1.44 -11.55 -3.76
CA THR A 79 -0.63 -12.21 -2.73
C THR A 79 -1.39 -13.34 -2.04
N VAL A 80 -2.62 -13.06 -1.58
CA VAL A 80 -3.49 -14.09 -0.96
C VAL A 80 -3.75 -15.24 -1.92
N THR A 81 -4.03 -14.93 -3.19
CA THR A 81 -4.30 -15.93 -4.23
C THR A 81 -3.08 -16.83 -4.48
N ILE A 82 -1.90 -16.24 -4.70
CA ILE A 82 -0.66 -17.00 -4.95
C ILE A 82 -0.32 -17.90 -3.76
N LEU A 83 -0.43 -17.38 -2.54
CA LEU A 83 -0.10 -18.14 -1.33
C LEU A 83 -1.10 -19.27 -1.06
N ASN A 84 -2.38 -19.07 -1.39
CA ASN A 84 -3.40 -20.12 -1.30
C ASN A 84 -3.19 -21.21 -2.36
N VAL A 85 -3.00 -20.84 -3.63
CA VAL A 85 -2.75 -21.80 -4.72
C VAL A 85 -1.47 -22.61 -4.46
N GLY A 86 -0.43 -21.95 -3.95
CA GLY A 86 0.83 -22.60 -3.57
C GLY A 86 0.76 -23.42 -2.27
N LYS A 87 -0.40 -23.48 -1.60
CA LYS A 87 -0.60 -24.12 -0.27
C LYS A 87 0.43 -23.65 0.78
N ALA A 88 0.91 -22.42 0.62
CA ALA A 88 1.97 -21.81 1.42
C ALA A 88 1.43 -21.09 2.66
N THR A 89 0.11 -20.97 2.83
CA THR A 89 -0.54 -20.23 3.93
C THR A 89 -0.27 -20.73 5.34
N LYS A 90 0.26 -21.95 5.48
CA LYS A 90 0.72 -22.49 6.77
C LYS A 90 2.09 -21.97 7.20
N LEU A 91 2.82 -21.30 6.31
CA LEU A 91 4.14 -20.73 6.61
C LEU A 91 3.98 -19.35 7.26
N VAL A 92 4.72 -19.13 8.35
CA VAL A 92 4.71 -17.86 9.11
C VAL A 92 4.92 -16.66 8.19
N TRP A 93 5.89 -16.72 7.28
CA TRP A 93 6.19 -15.61 6.36
C TRP A 93 5.06 -15.28 5.39
N ALA A 94 4.30 -16.28 4.95
CA ALA A 94 3.14 -16.11 4.09
C ALA A 94 1.97 -15.44 4.86
N GLN A 95 1.78 -15.81 6.13
CA GLN A 95 0.80 -15.17 6.99
C GLN A 95 1.18 -13.72 7.29
N VAL A 96 2.45 -13.46 7.60
CA VAL A 96 2.98 -12.11 7.83
C VAL A 96 2.74 -11.22 6.61
N SER A 97 3.00 -11.71 5.39
CA SER A 97 2.77 -10.94 4.16
C SER A 97 1.29 -10.68 3.83
N ILE A 98 0.36 -11.38 4.47
CA ILE A 98 -1.08 -11.15 4.35
C ILE A 98 -1.57 -10.19 5.43
N VAL A 99 -1.16 -10.41 6.68
CA VAL A 99 -1.70 -9.73 7.86
C VAL A 99 -1.08 -8.35 8.07
N VAL A 100 0.25 -8.21 7.93
CA VAL A 100 0.94 -6.95 8.21
C VAL A 100 0.42 -5.77 7.37
N PRO A 101 0.20 -5.91 6.05
CA PRO A 101 -0.36 -4.85 5.23
C PRO A 101 -1.76 -4.42 5.68
N MET A 102 -2.59 -5.35 6.17
CA MET A 102 -3.92 -5.04 6.70
C MET A 102 -3.81 -4.23 8.00
N VAL A 103 -2.96 -4.68 8.93
CA VAL A 103 -2.75 -3.98 10.22
C VAL A 103 -2.21 -2.58 9.98
N ILE A 104 -1.23 -2.42 9.09
CA ILE A 104 -0.65 -1.10 8.78
C ILE A 104 -1.68 -0.20 8.10
N SER A 105 -2.44 -0.71 7.13
CA SER A 105 -3.50 0.07 6.48
C SER A 105 -4.56 0.53 7.48
N PHE A 106 -4.92 -0.34 8.43
CA PHE A 106 -5.86 -0.03 9.50
C PHE A 106 -5.30 1.03 10.45
N LEU A 107 -4.06 0.87 10.94
CA LEU A 107 -3.42 1.85 11.81
C LEU A 107 -3.33 3.22 11.16
N LEU A 108 -2.92 3.27 9.89
CA LEU A 108 -2.82 4.51 9.15
C LEU A 108 -4.19 5.18 8.91
N SER A 109 -5.30 4.43 8.90
CA SER A 109 -6.64 5.01 8.72
C SER A 109 -7.12 5.89 9.88
N PHE A 110 -6.43 5.82 11.03
CA PHE A 110 -6.70 6.68 12.20
C PHE A 110 -5.91 7.99 12.19
N PHE A 111 -4.99 8.17 11.24
CA PHE A 111 -4.18 9.37 11.08
C PHE A 111 -4.53 10.09 9.78
#